data_AF-A0A812PHA9-F1
#
_entry.id   AF-A0A812PHA9-F1
#
_cell.length_a   1.000
_cell.length_b   1.000
_cell.length_c   1.000
_cell.angle_alpha   90.00
_cell.angle_beta   90.00
_cell.angle_gamma   90.00
#
_symmetry.space_group_name_H-M   'P 1'
#
loop_
_entity.id
_entity.type
_entity.pdbx_description
1 polymer ?
#
loop_
_entity_poly.entity_id
_entity_poly.type
_entity_poly.pdbx_seq_one_letter_code
_entity_poly.pdbx_strand_id
1 'polypeptide(L)'
;MPHFLQGFGVGRFPPDAEGLDDRLVQLLLQFIGPSGVLAWDGDQFSQDSFTRVLDKALSTSSVAGVAFYWASLEQDFRRSWQQRAERFRGGLHLVLLDDPPGHILGSDDSWVWLGTDALRITRAEHVLTLGGGGVVAEEAAVCRRDEELKRVRWHVVKVPRFGDETLSYGTLHDRLHSEKWSNMELISVPATCNRSQAEARSSTEPAACTRAA
;
A
#
# COMPACT_ATOMS: atom_id res chain seq x y z
N MET A 1 -14.20 -6.46 -9.35
CA MET A 1 -13.94 -7.33 -8.18
C MET A 1 -13.09 -6.52 -7.20
N PRO A 2 -13.20 -6.73 -5.88
CA PRO A 2 -12.39 -5.98 -4.91
C PRO A 2 -10.91 -6.39 -5.01
N HIS A 3 -10.02 -5.42 -4.82
CA HIS A 3 -8.58 -5.65 -4.76
C HIS A 3 -8.11 -5.39 -3.33
N PHE A 4 -7.36 -6.33 -2.76
CA PHE A 4 -6.85 -6.18 -1.40
C PHE A 4 -5.49 -5.48 -1.48
N LEU A 5 -5.35 -4.37 -0.77
CA LEU A 5 -4.07 -3.77 -0.51
C LEU A 5 -3.66 -4.17 0.90
N GLN A 6 -2.54 -4.85 1.02
CA GLN A 6 -1.96 -5.06 2.33
C GLN A 6 -0.95 -3.98 2.67
N GLY A 7 -1.17 -3.40 3.85
CA GLY A 7 -0.30 -2.45 4.48
C GLY A 7 0.87 -3.11 5.19
N PHE A 8 1.93 -2.34 5.44
CA PHE A 8 3.05 -2.81 6.24
C PHE A 8 3.21 -1.99 7.51
N GLY A 9 3.19 -2.68 8.64
CA GLY A 9 3.40 -2.09 9.96
C GLY A 9 4.61 -1.18 10.05
N VAL A 10 4.46 -0.14 10.88
CA VAL A 10 5.35 0.92 11.47
C VAL A 10 6.77 1.22 10.92
N GLY A 11 7.26 0.59 9.87
CA GLY A 11 8.56 0.88 9.29
C GLY A 11 8.56 2.28 8.69
N ARG A 12 9.62 3.06 8.90
CA ARG A 12 9.65 4.41 8.34
C ARG A 12 9.73 4.30 6.84
N PHE A 13 8.69 4.80 6.21
CA PHE A 13 8.60 4.96 4.79
C PHE A 13 9.50 6.15 4.41
N PRO A 14 10.24 6.10 3.28
CA PRO A 14 11.16 7.17 2.91
C PRO A 14 10.40 8.51 2.96
N PRO A 15 10.97 9.60 3.53
CA PRO A 15 10.37 10.92 3.35
C PRO A 15 10.17 11.15 1.84
N ASP A 16 9.08 11.80 1.44
CA ASP A 16 8.61 11.89 0.05
C ASP A 16 9.76 12.08 -0.95
N ALA A 17 10.23 10.96 -1.49
CA ALA A 17 11.36 10.91 -2.39
C ALA A 17 10.82 11.23 -3.77
N GLU A 18 11.04 12.47 -4.24
CA GLU A 18 10.62 13.02 -5.54
C GLU A 18 9.52 12.20 -6.27
N GLY A 19 8.27 12.29 -5.80
CA GLY A 19 7.10 11.70 -6.46
C GLY A 19 6.95 10.18 -6.28
N LEU A 20 7.59 9.57 -5.27
CA LEU A 20 7.38 8.15 -4.94
C LEU A 20 5.92 7.89 -4.57
N ASP A 21 5.33 8.73 -3.74
CA ASP A 21 3.94 8.59 -3.32
C ASP A 21 2.99 8.64 -4.53
N ASP A 22 3.21 9.54 -5.50
CA ASP A 22 2.40 9.63 -6.72
C ASP A 22 2.47 8.37 -7.58
N ARG A 23 3.67 7.80 -7.75
CA ARG A 23 3.87 6.55 -8.50
C ARG A 23 3.19 5.38 -7.82
N LEU A 24 3.23 5.32 -6.48
CA LEU A 24 2.58 4.27 -5.72
C LEU A 24 1.06 4.41 -5.75
N VAL A 25 0.52 5.63 -5.67
CA VAL A 25 -0.91 5.88 -5.88
C VAL A 25 -1.33 5.46 -7.28
N GLN A 26 -0.55 5.82 -8.32
CA GLN A 26 -0.86 5.41 -9.69
C GLN A 26 -0.86 3.89 -9.86
N LEU A 27 0.16 3.21 -9.33
CA LEU A 27 0.26 1.75 -9.33
C LEU A 27 -0.94 1.12 -8.63
N LEU A 28 -1.26 1.58 -7.43
CA LEU A 28 -2.39 1.13 -6.64
C LEU A 28 -3.72 1.29 -7.40
N LEU A 29 -4.00 2.48 -7.96
CA LEU A 29 -5.22 2.74 -8.71
C LEU A 29 -5.30 1.93 -10.00
N GLN A 30 -4.17 1.65 -10.65
CA GLN A 30 -4.10 0.75 -11.80
C GLN A 30 -4.47 -0.69 -11.40
N PHE A 31 -3.99 -1.15 -10.25
CA PHE A 31 -4.31 -2.49 -9.72
C PHE A 31 -5.78 -2.61 -9.34
N ILE A 32 -6.34 -1.59 -8.70
CA ILE A 32 -7.74 -1.57 -8.25
C ILE A 32 -8.70 -1.46 -9.45
N GLY A 33 -8.32 -0.69 -10.46
CA GLY A 33 -9.18 -0.40 -11.61
C GLY A 33 -10.36 0.53 -11.25
N PRO A 34 -11.18 0.91 -12.25
CA PRO A 34 -12.19 1.97 -12.11
C PRO A 34 -13.39 1.58 -11.23
N SER A 35 -13.65 0.28 -11.04
CA SER A 35 -14.77 -0.25 -10.26
C SER A 35 -14.31 -1.11 -9.09
N GLY A 36 -13.04 -1.04 -8.73
CA GLY A 36 -12.49 -1.79 -7.61
C GLY A 36 -12.78 -1.12 -6.28
N VAL A 37 -12.55 -1.89 -5.23
CA VAL A 37 -12.58 -1.42 -3.83
C VAL A 37 -11.19 -1.64 -3.29
N LEU A 38 -10.70 -0.66 -2.53
CA LEU A 38 -9.44 -0.76 -1.79
C LEU A 38 -9.74 -1.33 -0.41
N ALA A 39 -9.30 -2.54 -0.12
CA ALA A 39 -9.40 -3.14 1.21
C ALA A 39 -8.04 -3.23 1.91
N TRP A 40 -7.94 -3.02 3.22
CA TRP A 40 -6.71 -3.23 4.02
C TRP A 40 -7.00 -3.64 5.47
N ASP A 41 -5.96 -4.07 6.19
CA ASP A 41 -5.95 -4.56 7.59
C ASP A 41 -6.08 -3.47 8.69
N GLY A 42 -6.51 -2.28 8.31
CA GLY A 42 -6.89 -1.24 9.26
C GLY A 42 -5.74 -0.57 10.01
N ASP A 43 -4.51 -0.67 9.51
CA ASP A 43 -3.35 0.05 10.05
C ASP A 43 -3.67 1.52 10.37
N GLN A 44 -3.19 2.00 11.52
CA GLN A 44 -3.34 3.41 11.91
C GLN A 44 -2.59 4.32 10.94
N PHE A 45 -3.20 5.46 10.64
CA PHE A 45 -2.54 6.48 9.84
C PHE A 45 -1.24 6.98 10.50
N SER A 46 -0.18 7.06 9.70
CA SER A 46 1.06 7.75 10.01
C SER A 46 1.67 8.35 8.74
N GLN A 47 2.09 9.61 8.84
CA GLN A 47 2.77 10.34 7.76
C GLN A 47 4.13 9.72 7.40
N ASP A 48 4.72 8.98 8.35
CA ASP A 48 6.00 8.29 8.17
C ASP A 48 5.81 6.84 7.70
N SER A 49 4.59 6.45 7.32
CA SER A 49 4.27 5.10 6.88
C SER A 49 3.57 5.09 5.52
N PHE A 50 3.37 3.90 4.96
CA PHE A 50 2.65 3.73 3.69
C PHE A 50 1.16 4.16 3.79
N THR A 51 0.57 4.27 4.98
CA THR A 51 -0.82 4.72 5.13
C THR A 51 -1.05 6.16 4.64
N ARG A 52 0.01 6.94 4.42
CA ARG A 52 -0.09 8.21 3.69
C ARG A 52 -0.37 8.04 2.19
N VAL A 53 0.14 6.97 1.57
CA VAL A 53 -0.16 6.59 0.18
C VAL A 53 -1.63 6.19 0.08
N LEU A 54 -2.14 5.47 1.08
CA LEU A 54 -3.57 5.17 1.22
C LEU A 54 -4.42 6.44 1.30
N ASP A 55 -4.08 7.35 2.22
CA ASP A 55 -4.77 8.64 2.39
C ASP A 55 -4.78 9.44 1.07
N LYS A 56 -3.64 9.50 0.38
CA LYS A 56 -3.52 10.18 -0.91
C LYS A 56 -4.38 9.51 -1.99
N ALA A 57 -4.38 8.18 -2.09
CA ALA A 57 -5.20 7.47 -3.07
C ALA A 57 -6.70 7.65 -2.86
N LEU A 58 -7.17 7.55 -1.61
CA LEU A 58 -8.57 7.69 -1.26
C LEU A 58 -9.08 9.14 -1.35
N SER A 59 -8.21 10.13 -1.09
CA SER A 59 -8.57 11.55 -1.21
C SER A 59 -8.53 12.10 -2.64
N THR A 60 -7.76 11.48 -3.55
CA THR A 60 -7.60 11.94 -4.93
C THR A 60 -8.42 11.14 -5.95
N SER A 61 -9.09 10.06 -5.53
CA SER A 61 -9.92 9.23 -6.38
C SER A 61 -11.36 9.09 -5.86
N SER A 62 -12.20 8.37 -6.61
CA SER A 62 -13.55 7.97 -6.18
C SER A 62 -13.61 6.52 -5.70
N VAL A 63 -12.46 5.88 -5.49
CA VAL A 63 -12.38 4.50 -5.00
C VAL A 63 -12.90 4.44 -3.57
N ALA A 64 -13.77 3.47 -3.29
CA ALA A 64 -14.22 3.19 -1.93
C ALA A 64 -13.13 2.46 -1.13
N GLY A 65 -12.93 2.88 0.11
CA GLY A 65 -12.04 2.21 1.06
C GLY A 65 -12.80 1.26 1.99
N VAL A 66 -12.19 0.13 2.33
CA VAL A 66 -12.66 -0.82 3.35
C VAL A 66 -11.51 -1.17 4.28
N ALA A 67 -11.57 -0.73 5.52
CA ALA A 67 -10.65 -1.16 6.55
C ALA A 67 -11.23 -2.35 7.32
N PHE A 68 -10.41 -3.36 7.58
CA PHE A 68 -10.71 -4.44 8.51
C PHE A 68 -9.98 -4.16 9.82
N TYR A 69 -10.66 -4.30 10.96
CA TYR A 69 -10.03 -4.07 12.26
C TYR A 69 -10.69 -4.87 13.36
N TRP A 70 -10.02 -5.00 14.49
CA TRP A 70 -10.58 -5.65 15.68
C TRP A 70 -11.66 -4.79 16.32
N ALA A 71 -12.80 -5.41 16.67
CA ALA A 71 -13.94 -4.73 17.30
C ALA A 71 -13.54 -4.04 18.61
N SER A 72 -12.72 -4.70 19.43
CA SER A 72 -12.20 -4.15 20.69
C SER A 72 -11.31 -2.90 20.50
N LEU A 73 -10.73 -2.71 19.32
CA LEU A 73 -9.82 -1.60 19.00
C LEU A 73 -10.48 -0.52 18.11
N GLU A 74 -11.79 -0.59 17.85
CA GLU A 74 -12.51 0.33 16.97
C GLU A 74 -12.19 1.81 17.22
N GLN A 75 -12.12 2.22 18.49
CA GLN A 75 -11.88 3.61 18.87
C GLN A 75 -10.50 4.12 18.45
N ASP A 76 -9.50 3.25 18.44
CA ASP A 76 -8.14 3.61 18.01
C ASP A 76 -8.11 3.86 16.51
N PHE A 77 -8.78 3.00 15.73
CA PHE A 77 -8.95 3.21 14.29
C PHE A 77 -9.67 4.54 14.00
N ARG A 78 -10.82 4.77 14.66
CA ARG A 78 -11.62 5.98 14.45
C ARG A 78 -10.81 7.24 14.75
N ARG A 79 -10.08 7.26 15.87
CA ARG A 79 -9.22 8.39 16.24
C ARG A 79 -8.15 8.67 15.18
N SER A 80 -7.62 7.62 14.56
CA SER A 80 -6.58 7.73 13.54
C SER A 80 -7.11 8.24 12.18
N TRP A 81 -8.29 7.76 11.76
CA TRP A 81 -8.79 7.94 10.39
C TRP A 81 -9.96 8.90 10.22
N GLN A 82 -10.72 9.25 11.26
CA GLN A 82 -12.00 9.96 11.12
C GLN A 82 -11.91 11.27 10.31
N GLN A 83 -10.95 12.15 10.63
CA GLN A 83 -10.76 13.42 9.90
C GLN A 83 -10.31 13.23 8.44
N ARG A 84 -9.70 12.08 8.13
CA ARG A 84 -9.31 11.72 6.76
C ARG A 84 -10.50 11.20 5.99
N ALA A 85 -11.28 10.31 6.61
CA ALA A 85 -12.48 9.71 6.04
C ALA A 85 -13.49 10.73 5.52
N GLU A 86 -13.63 11.88 6.19
CA GLU A 86 -14.50 12.99 5.76
C GLU A 86 -14.16 13.55 4.38
N ARG A 87 -12.92 13.37 3.91
CA ARG A 87 -12.43 13.89 2.62
C ARG A 87 -12.49 12.86 1.48
N PHE A 88 -12.80 11.60 1.78
CA PHE A 88 -12.76 10.52 0.79
C PHE A 88 -14.05 10.45 0.00
N ARG A 89 -13.98 10.74 -1.31
CA ARG A 89 -15.17 10.82 -2.18
C ARG A 89 -15.88 9.48 -2.34
N GLY A 90 -15.13 8.39 -2.37
CA GLY A 90 -15.67 7.03 -2.41
C GLY A 90 -16.12 6.50 -1.05
N GLY A 91 -15.89 7.26 0.03
CA GLY A 91 -16.15 6.85 1.41
C GLY A 91 -15.11 5.86 1.96
N LEU A 92 -15.21 5.63 3.27
CA LEU A 92 -14.45 4.61 3.99
C LEU A 92 -15.40 3.81 4.89
N HIS A 93 -15.45 2.52 4.65
CA HIS A 93 -16.16 1.56 5.48
C HIS A 93 -15.19 0.88 6.45
N LEU A 94 -15.62 0.68 7.68
CA LEU A 94 -14.89 -0.09 8.69
C LEU A 94 -15.65 -1.40 8.92
N VAL A 95 -14.97 -2.52 8.71
CA VAL A 95 -15.45 -3.87 9.02
C VAL A 95 -14.78 -4.30 10.31
N LEU A 96 -15.58 -4.52 11.34
CA LEU A 96 -15.11 -4.98 12.64
C LEU A 96 -15.20 -6.50 12.70
N LEU A 97 -14.08 -7.15 13.01
CA LEU A 97 -14.03 -8.57 13.31
C LEU A 97 -13.99 -8.78 14.81
N ASP A 98 -14.60 -9.86 15.29
CA ASP A 98 -14.46 -10.30 16.67
C ASP A 98 -12.99 -10.61 16.98
N ASP A 99 -12.58 -10.39 18.22
CA ASP A 99 -11.20 -10.61 18.64
C ASP A 99 -10.76 -12.07 18.40
N PRO A 100 -9.53 -12.31 17.95
CA PRO A 100 -9.06 -13.64 17.60
C PRO A 100 -8.96 -14.52 18.85
N PRO A 101 -9.61 -15.70 18.88
CA PRO A 101 -9.67 -16.54 20.08
C PRO A 101 -8.28 -17.09 20.42
N GLY A 102 -7.85 -16.89 21.67
CA GLY A 102 -6.57 -17.43 22.17
C GLY A 102 -5.33 -16.67 21.71
N HIS A 103 -5.48 -15.52 21.05
CA HIS A 103 -4.37 -14.66 20.66
C HIS A 103 -4.33 -13.37 21.51
N ILE A 104 -3.12 -12.87 21.74
CA ILE A 104 -2.93 -11.56 22.38
C ILE A 104 -3.25 -10.49 21.33
N LEU A 105 -4.25 -9.65 21.57
CA LEU A 105 -4.57 -8.53 20.69
C LEU A 105 -3.35 -7.62 20.48
N GLY A 106 -3.09 -7.29 19.21
CA GLY A 106 -1.95 -6.48 18.81
C GLY A 106 -0.65 -7.27 18.62
N SER A 107 -0.63 -8.58 18.89
CA SER A 107 0.50 -9.45 18.51
C SER A 107 0.55 -9.68 16.99
N ASP A 108 1.72 -10.06 16.48
CA ASP A 108 1.89 -10.44 15.08
C ASP A 108 0.89 -11.52 14.64
N ASP A 109 0.68 -12.56 15.46
CA ASP A 109 -0.29 -13.62 15.16
C ASP A 109 -1.73 -13.08 15.04
N SER A 110 -2.09 -12.10 15.86
CA SER A 110 -3.40 -11.45 15.74
C SER A 110 -3.49 -10.73 14.40
N TRP A 111 -2.49 -9.94 14.00
CA TRP A 111 -2.54 -9.25 12.71
C TRP A 111 -2.56 -10.20 11.51
N VAL A 112 -1.80 -11.30 11.57
CA VAL A 112 -1.86 -12.36 10.56
C VAL A 112 -3.28 -12.93 10.43
N TRP A 113 -3.95 -13.16 11.56
CA TRP A 113 -5.33 -13.61 11.56
C TRP A 113 -6.25 -12.59 10.87
N LEU A 114 -6.16 -11.31 11.24
CA LEU A 114 -6.96 -10.23 10.67
C LEU A 114 -6.83 -10.18 9.14
N GLY A 115 -5.60 -10.18 8.63
CA GLY A 115 -5.34 -10.11 7.19
C GLY A 115 -5.87 -11.33 6.44
N THR A 116 -5.70 -12.53 7.00
CA THR A 116 -6.24 -13.75 6.36
C THR A 116 -7.77 -13.78 6.34
N ASP A 117 -8.45 -13.32 7.40
CA ASP A 117 -9.91 -13.23 7.42
C ASP A 117 -10.41 -12.14 6.48
N ALA A 118 -9.71 -11.00 6.40
CA ALA A 118 -10.01 -9.97 5.43
C ALA A 118 -9.91 -10.49 3.98
N LEU A 119 -8.90 -11.32 3.67
CA LEU A 119 -8.79 -11.98 2.37
C LEU A 119 -9.95 -12.95 2.09
N ARG A 120 -10.37 -13.75 3.09
CA ARG A 120 -11.51 -14.66 2.96
C ARG A 120 -12.81 -13.89 2.70
N ILE A 121 -13.07 -12.85 3.48
CA ILE A 121 -14.30 -12.04 3.40
C ILE A 121 -14.36 -11.28 2.07
N THR A 122 -13.27 -10.63 1.68
CA THR A 122 -13.22 -9.86 0.42
C THR A 122 -13.19 -10.76 -0.81
N ARG A 123 -12.73 -12.01 -0.65
CA ARG A 123 -12.41 -12.94 -1.74
C ARG A 123 -11.47 -12.31 -2.77
N ALA A 124 -10.57 -11.45 -2.31
CA ALA A 124 -9.63 -10.79 -3.19
C ALA A 124 -8.78 -11.83 -3.95
N GLU A 125 -8.55 -11.58 -5.23
CA GLU A 125 -7.67 -12.41 -6.07
C GLU A 125 -6.25 -11.84 -6.13
N HIS A 126 -6.11 -10.58 -5.75
CA HIS A 126 -4.88 -9.83 -5.81
C HIS A 126 -4.61 -9.13 -4.48
N VAL A 127 -3.38 -9.31 -3.99
CA VAL A 127 -2.79 -8.52 -2.91
C VAL A 127 -1.68 -7.69 -3.48
N LEU A 128 -1.77 -6.38 -3.35
CA LEU A 128 -0.63 -5.49 -3.54
C LEU A 128 -0.03 -5.20 -2.17
N THR A 129 1.29 -5.18 -2.08
CA THR A 129 1.97 -4.96 -0.82
C THR A 129 3.14 -4.00 -1.03
N LEU A 130 3.15 -2.88 -0.29
CA LEU A 130 4.20 -1.84 -0.37
C LEU A 130 5.43 -2.10 0.51
N GLY A 131 6.27 -3.07 0.17
CA GLY A 131 7.37 -3.58 1.03
C GLY A 131 7.24 -5.07 1.36
N GLY A 132 7.63 -5.49 2.57
CA GLY A 132 7.65 -6.90 2.95
C GLY A 132 7.76 -7.26 4.45
N GLY A 133 7.21 -6.53 5.41
CA GLY A 133 7.26 -6.88 6.85
C GLY A 133 6.84 -8.32 7.24
N GLY A 134 7.16 -8.71 8.48
CA GLY A 134 7.00 -10.08 8.99
C GLY A 134 5.55 -10.60 8.98
N VAL A 135 4.59 -9.79 9.45
CA VAL A 135 3.15 -10.15 9.46
C VAL A 135 2.66 -10.56 8.08
N VAL A 136 2.83 -9.70 7.09
CA VAL A 136 2.53 -9.98 5.67
C VAL A 136 3.23 -11.23 5.15
N ALA A 137 4.49 -11.46 5.54
CA ALA A 137 5.22 -12.64 5.11
C ALA A 137 4.57 -13.94 5.64
N GLU A 138 4.08 -13.90 6.88
CA GLU A 138 3.36 -15.02 7.49
C GLU A 138 1.95 -15.18 6.89
N GLU A 139 1.24 -14.10 6.62
CA GLU A 139 -0.05 -14.17 5.91
C GLU A 139 0.08 -14.81 4.53
N ALA A 140 1.11 -14.43 3.79
CA ALA A 140 1.37 -15.02 2.49
C ALA A 140 1.75 -16.51 2.60
N ALA A 141 2.47 -16.90 3.65
CA ALA A 141 2.76 -18.29 3.96
C ALA A 141 1.52 -19.09 4.39
N VAL A 142 0.57 -18.47 5.09
CA VAL A 142 -0.75 -19.06 5.37
C VAL A 142 -1.53 -19.25 4.07
N CYS A 143 -1.61 -18.22 3.22
CA CYS A 143 -2.31 -18.28 1.93
C CYS A 143 -1.77 -19.40 1.03
N ARG A 144 -0.46 -19.64 1.04
CA ARG A 144 0.16 -20.74 0.27
C ARG A 144 -0.29 -22.13 0.71
N ARG A 145 -0.66 -22.31 1.99
CA ARG A 145 -1.04 -23.60 2.59
C ARG A 145 -2.56 -23.81 2.64
N ASP A 146 -3.31 -22.72 2.64
CA ASP A 146 -4.76 -22.71 2.71
C ASP A 146 -5.37 -22.92 1.30
N GLU A 147 -6.22 -23.95 1.14
CA GLU A 147 -6.82 -24.32 -0.14
C GLU A 147 -7.72 -23.24 -0.74
N GLU A 148 -8.36 -22.42 0.12
CA GLU A 148 -9.17 -21.30 -0.33
C GLU A 148 -8.27 -20.15 -0.79
N LEU A 149 -7.26 -19.81 0.02
CA LEU A 149 -6.44 -18.61 -0.17
C LEU A 149 -5.26 -18.81 -1.14
N LYS A 150 -4.90 -20.03 -1.52
CA LYS A 150 -3.79 -20.28 -2.47
C LYS A 150 -4.00 -19.67 -3.86
N ARG A 151 -5.24 -19.29 -4.19
CA ARG A 151 -5.59 -18.58 -5.44
C ARG A 151 -5.09 -17.13 -5.45
N VAL A 152 -4.85 -16.54 -4.28
CA VAL A 152 -4.46 -15.13 -4.14
C VAL A 152 -3.10 -14.91 -4.76
N ARG A 153 -3.02 -13.94 -5.68
CA ARG A 153 -1.76 -13.50 -6.29
C ARG A 153 -1.22 -12.29 -5.55
N TRP A 154 0.03 -12.38 -5.13
CA TRP A 154 0.71 -11.33 -4.38
C TRP A 154 1.65 -10.54 -5.27
N HIS A 155 1.59 -9.23 -5.12
CA HIS A 155 2.37 -8.25 -5.87
C HIS A 155 3.21 -7.47 -4.87
N VAL A 156 4.48 -7.84 -4.78
CA VAL A 156 5.42 -7.31 -3.79
C VAL A 156 6.14 -6.10 -4.39
N VAL A 157 5.74 -4.91 -3.98
CA VAL A 157 6.36 -3.68 -4.44
C VAL A 157 7.66 -3.45 -3.68
N LYS A 158 8.77 -3.40 -4.41
CA LYS A 158 10.09 -3.17 -3.85
C LYS A 158 10.24 -1.72 -3.39
N VAL A 159 9.89 -1.44 -2.14
CA VAL A 159 10.09 -0.14 -1.50
C VAL A 159 11.01 -0.28 -0.30
N PRO A 160 12.08 0.53 -0.20
CA PRO A 160 13.01 0.43 0.92
C PRO A 160 12.36 0.90 2.23
N ARG A 161 12.66 0.20 3.32
CA ARG A 161 12.33 0.60 4.69
C ARG A 161 13.50 1.38 5.27
N PHE A 162 13.22 2.57 5.81
CA PHE A 162 14.17 3.36 6.56
C PHE A 162 13.99 3.06 8.05
N GLY A 163 15.09 2.87 8.78
CA GLY A 163 15.02 2.56 10.21
C GLY A 163 16.31 2.01 10.79
N ASP A 164 17.01 1.17 10.01
CA ASP A 164 18.30 0.59 10.38
C ASP A 164 19.39 1.05 9.40
N GLU A 165 20.67 0.97 9.81
CA GLU A 165 21.84 1.30 8.98
C GLU A 165 21.95 0.45 7.70
N THR A 166 21.08 -0.55 7.54
CA THR A 166 21.03 -1.46 6.39
C THR A 166 19.77 -1.24 5.55
N LEU A 167 19.97 -1.17 4.24
CA LEU A 167 18.87 -1.09 3.27
C LEU A 167 18.08 -2.41 3.30
N SER A 168 16.89 -2.39 3.89
CA SER A 168 15.97 -3.54 3.92
C SER A 168 14.72 -3.28 3.09
N TYR A 169 14.21 -4.33 2.45
CA TYR A 169 12.92 -4.33 1.73
C TYR A 169 11.85 -5.15 2.47
N GLY A 170 12.20 -5.73 3.63
CA GLY A 170 11.33 -6.54 4.48
C GLY A 170 11.45 -8.06 4.28
N THR A 171 11.06 -8.80 5.32
CA THR A 171 11.00 -10.27 5.39
C THR A 171 10.37 -10.98 4.19
N LEU A 172 9.19 -10.56 3.70
CA LEU A 172 8.55 -11.15 2.52
C LEU A 172 9.41 -10.99 1.26
N HIS A 173 10.05 -9.83 1.08
CA HIS A 173 10.98 -9.63 -0.03
C HIS A 173 12.17 -10.60 0.08
N ASP A 174 12.73 -10.78 1.29
CA ASP A 174 13.85 -11.69 1.51
C ASP A 174 13.45 -13.16 1.27
N ARG A 175 12.26 -13.55 1.71
CA ARG A 175 11.67 -14.88 1.45
C ARG A 175 11.37 -15.13 -0.02
N LEU A 176 10.98 -14.10 -0.78
CA LEU A 176 10.77 -14.22 -2.22
C LEU A 176 12.07 -14.58 -2.97
N HIS A 177 13.23 -14.19 -2.44
CA HIS A 177 14.53 -14.51 -3.01
C HIS A 177 15.05 -15.90 -2.61
N SER A 178 14.72 -16.37 -1.40
CA SER A 178 15.22 -17.65 -0.87
C SER A 178 14.27 -18.84 -1.11
N GLU A 179 12.98 -18.58 -1.32
CA GLU A 179 11.96 -19.61 -1.51
C GLU A 179 11.30 -19.53 -2.89
N LYS A 180 10.72 -20.64 -3.35
CA LYS A 180 9.92 -20.68 -4.59
C LYS A 180 8.45 -20.40 -4.30
N TRP A 181 7.93 -19.32 -4.88
CA TRP A 181 6.53 -18.92 -4.80
C TRP A 181 5.92 -18.85 -6.19
N SER A 182 4.86 -19.61 -6.46
CA SER A 182 4.20 -19.66 -7.78
C SER A 182 3.14 -18.58 -7.99
N ASN A 183 2.71 -17.92 -6.92
CA ASN A 183 1.64 -16.93 -6.90
C ASN A 183 2.14 -15.54 -6.46
N MET A 184 3.44 -15.27 -6.59
CA MET A 184 4.04 -14.00 -6.20
C MET A 184 4.83 -13.37 -7.34
N GLU A 185 4.75 -12.05 -7.44
CA GLU A 185 5.50 -11.23 -8.38
C GLU A 185 6.18 -10.06 -7.67
N LEU A 186 7.44 -9.77 -8.00
CA LEU A 186 8.15 -8.60 -7.52
C LEU A 186 7.94 -7.43 -8.48
N ILE A 187 7.38 -6.32 -7.97
CA ILE A 187 7.18 -5.08 -8.73
C ILE A 187 8.25 -4.09 -8.34
N SER A 188 9.02 -3.61 -9.31
CA SER A 188 9.96 -2.52 -9.10
C SER A 188 9.30 -1.18 -9.44
N VAL A 189 9.40 -0.21 -8.53
CA VAL A 189 9.01 1.18 -8.82
C VAL A 189 10.20 1.88 -9.48
N PRO A 190 10.04 2.48 -10.67
CA PRO A 190 11.15 3.14 -11.35
C PRO A 190 11.77 4.23 -10.47
N ALA A 191 13.08 4.14 -10.24
CA ALA A 191 13.86 5.28 -9.76
C ALA A 191 13.74 6.42 -10.78
N THR A 192 13.80 7.67 -10.34
CA THR A 192 13.66 8.83 -11.23
C THR A 192 14.60 8.72 -12.44
N CYS A 193 14.03 8.86 -13.64
CA CYS A 193 14.80 9.20 -14.82
C CYS A 193 15.25 10.66 -14.64
N ASN A 194 16.56 10.90 -14.57
CA ASN A 194 17.13 12.24 -14.47
C ASN A 194 16.50 13.19 -15.50
N ARG A 195 16.01 14.34 -15.03
CA ARG A 195 15.78 15.51 -15.88
C ARG A 195 17.14 15.98 -16.42
N SER A 196 17.51 15.50 -17.60
CA SER A 196 18.56 16.11 -18.43
C SER A 196 18.08 16.38 -19.86
N GLN A 197 16.77 16.60 -20.05
CA GLN A 197 16.20 17.05 -21.33
C GLN A 197 15.34 18.32 -21.24
N ALA A 198 15.38 19.05 -20.12
CA ALA A 198 14.71 20.37 -20.02
C ALA A 198 15.59 21.55 -20.49
N GLU A 199 16.89 21.36 -20.74
CA GLU A 199 17.79 22.45 -21.19
C GLU A 199 18.02 22.49 -22.72
N ALA A 200 17.43 21.58 -23.50
CA ALA A 200 17.64 21.54 -24.95
C ALA A 200 16.60 22.33 -25.78
N ARG A 201 15.74 23.15 -25.16
CA ARG A 201 14.73 23.96 -25.89
C ARG A 201 14.68 25.45 -25.48
N SER A 202 15.72 25.97 -24.83
CA SER A 202 15.83 27.40 -24.49
C SER A 202 16.96 28.10 -25.25
N SER A 203 17.09 27.83 -26.54
CA SER A 203 17.98 28.61 -27.42
C SER A 203 17.44 28.63 -28.84
N THR A 204 16.45 29.50 -29.05
CA THR A 204 16.17 30.12 -30.35
C THR A 204 15.41 31.42 -30.09
N GLU A 205 16.15 32.46 -29.71
CA GLU A 205 15.69 33.85 -29.86
C GLU A 205 15.53 34.18 -31.36
N PRO A 206 14.47 34.88 -31.78
CA PRO A 206 14.52 35.73 -32.95
C PRO A 206 14.92 37.16 -32.54
N ALA A 207 15.99 37.66 -33.14
CA ALA A 207 16.43 39.04 -33.02
C ALA A 207 15.45 40.01 -33.71
N ALA A 208 15.04 41.02 -32.95
CA ALA A 208 14.74 42.42 -33.29
C ALA A 208 14.04 42.78 -34.63
N CYS A 209 12.94 43.53 -34.51
CA CYS A 209 12.71 44.69 -35.38
C CYS A 209 12.01 45.83 -34.61
N THR A 210 12.76 46.89 -34.40
CA THR A 210 12.40 48.15 -33.74
C THR A 210 11.44 48.96 -34.62
N ARG A 211 10.36 49.50 -34.04
CA ARG A 211 9.59 50.62 -34.63
C ARG A 211 10.14 51.94 -34.12
N ALA A 212 10.32 52.92 -35.00
CA ALA A 212 10.19 54.33 -34.67
C ALA A 212 9.82 55.15 -35.93
N ALA A 213 8.77 55.97 -35.74
CA ALA A 213 8.32 57.18 -36.45
C ALA A 213 8.22 57.20 -37.98
#